data_AF-A0A7C6H746-F1
#
_entry.id   AF-A0A7C6H746-F1
#
_cell.length_a   1.000
_cell.length_b   1.000
_cell.length_c   1.000
_cell.angle_alpha   90.00
_cell.angle_beta   90.00
_cell.angle_gamma   90.00
#
_symmetry.space_group_name_H-M   'P 1'
#
loop_
_entity.id
_entity.type
_entity.pdbx_description
1 polymer ?
#
loop_
_entity_poly.entity_id
_entity_poly.type
_entity_poly.pdbx_seq_one_letter_code
_entity_poly.pdbx_strand_id
1 'polypeptide(L)' 'MELQCPRCDFVARGADEAEVREQLKAHMKNAHQVDEGGFESMFGEMKQKITGMFKR' A
#
# COMPACT_ATOMS: atom_id res chain seq x y z
N MET A 1 -11.58 0.68 -6.99
CA MET A 1 -10.27 1.35 -6.80
C MET A 1 -9.15 0.40 -7.20
N GLU A 2 -8.00 0.93 -7.64
CA GLU A 2 -6.83 0.11 -7.96
C GLU A 2 -5.55 0.71 -7.36
N LEU A 3 -4.67 -0.17 -6.88
CA LEU A 3 -3.44 0.22 -6.19
C LEU A 3 -2.31 -0.68 -6.65
N GLN A 4 -1.24 -0.07 -7.16
CA GLN A 4 -0.09 -0.77 -7.68
C GLN A 4 0.95 -1.02 -6.59
N CYS A 5 1.58 -2.19 -6.63
CA CYS A 5 2.70 -2.52 -5.78
C CYS A 5 3.92 -1.66 -6.17
N PRO A 6 4.60 -1.01 -5.21
CA PRO A 6 5.78 -0.20 -5.51
C PRO A 6 7.02 -1.03 -5.86
N ARG A 7 6.98 -2.36 -5.75
CA ARG A 7 8.11 -3.27 -5.97
C ARG A 7 7.97 -4.17 -7.20
N CYS A 8 6.79 -4.28 -7.79
CA CYS A 8 6.54 -5.11 -8.97
C CYS A 8 5.26 -4.67 -9.69
N ASP A 9 4.98 -5.27 -10.84
CA ASP A 9 3.81 -4.98 -11.67
C ASP A 9 2.47 -5.52 -11.11
N PHE A 10 2.44 -5.96 -9.84
CA PHE A 10 1.20 -6.38 -9.21
C PHE A 10 0.27 -5.20 -8.95
N VAL A 11 -0.98 -5.30 -9.39
CA VAL A 11 -2.02 -4.30 -9.16
C VAL A 11 -3.16 -4.94 -8.38
N ALA A 12 -3.38 -4.48 -7.15
CA ALA A 12 -4.54 -4.85 -6.36
C ALA A 12 -5.75 -4.06 -6.86
N ARG A 13 -6.88 -4.74 -7.11
CA ARG A 13 -8.14 -4.13 -7.55
C ARG A 13 -9.27 -4.59 -6.67
N GLY A 14 -10.16 -3.68 -6.29
CA GLY A 14 -11.22 -3.96 -5.33
C GLY A 14 -12.26 -2.85 -5.27
N ALA A 15 -13.36 -3.10 -4.58
CA ALA A 15 -14.47 -2.16 -4.45
C ALA A 15 -14.06 -0.91 -3.64
N ASP A 16 -13.30 -1.13 -2.56
CA ASP A 16 -12.94 -0.10 -1.57
C ASP A 16 -11.43 -0.08 -1.27
N GLU A 17 -10.94 1.03 -0.70
CA GLU A 17 -9.51 1.19 -0.35
C GLU A 17 -9.03 0.12 0.63
N ALA A 18 -9.90 -0.30 1.57
CA ALA A 18 -9.59 -1.33 2.55
C ALA A 18 -9.30 -2.69 1.87
N GLU A 19 -10.17 -3.12 0.96
CA GLU A 19 -10.04 -4.40 0.24
C GLU A 19 -8.80 -4.42 -0.65
N VAL A 20 -8.54 -3.31 -1.35
CA VAL A 20 -7.35 -3.16 -2.19
C VAL A 20 -6.07 -3.18 -1.35
N ARG A 21 -6.08 -2.54 -0.18
CA ARG A 21 -4.94 -2.49 0.73
C ARG A 21 -4.65 -3.85 1.38
N GLU A 22 -5.68 -4.63 1.72
CA GLU A 22 -5.52 -6.00 2.22
C GLU A 22 -4.91 -6.93 1.16
N GLN A 23 -5.38 -6.84 -0.09
CA GLN A 23 -4.80 -7.59 -1.21
C GLN A 23 -3.33 -7.20 -1.45
N LEU A 24 -3.01 -5.91 -1.43
CA LEU A 24 -1.63 -5.45 -1.59
C LEU A 24 -0.75 -5.92 -0.43
N LYS A 25 -1.25 -5.87 0.81
CA LYS A 25 -0.55 -6.36 2.01
C LYS A 25 -0.25 -7.86 1.91
N ALA A 26 -1.25 -8.67 1.53
CA ALA A 26 -1.09 -10.10 1.34
C ALA A 26 -0.09 -10.42 0.22
N HIS A 27 -0.14 -9.67 -0.87
CA HIS A 27 0.83 -9.79 -1.96
C HIS A 27 2.25 -9.46 -1.49
N MET A 28 2.47 -8.32 -0.82
CA MET A 28 3.82 -7.94 -0.38
C MET A 28 4.40 -8.92 0.65
N LYS A 29 3.55 -9.51 1.50
CA LYS A 29 3.96 -10.57 2.43
C LYS A 29 4.37 -11.85 1.72
N ASN A 30 3.64 -12.28 0.69
CA ASN A 30 3.93 -13.54 0.00
C ASN A 30 5.01 -13.40 -1.09
N ALA A 31 4.91 -12.38 -1.94
CA ALA A 31 5.77 -12.20 -3.10
C ALA A 31 7.11 -11.52 -2.77
N HIS A 32 7.12 -10.64 -1.77
CA HIS A 32 8.32 -9.88 -1.39
C HIS A 32 8.82 -10.21 0.01
N GLN A 33 8.16 -11.13 0.73
CA GLN A 33 8.46 -11.47 2.13
C GLN A 33 8.56 -10.24 3.02
N VAL A 34 7.79 -9.19 2.71
CA VAL A 34 7.76 -7.96 3.49
C VAL A 34 6.91 -8.20 4.72
N ASP A 35 7.51 -7.99 5.88
CA ASP A 35 6.83 -8.11 7.16
C ASP A 35 5.78 -7.01 7.33
N GLU A 36 4.73 -7.27 8.12
CA GLU A 36 3.58 -6.38 8.25
C GLU A 36 3.96 -4.99 8.77
N GLY A 37 4.98 -4.90 9.63
CA GLY A 37 5.53 -3.63 10.11
C GLY A 37 6.26 -2.81 9.03
N GLY A 38 6.84 -3.47 8.01
CA GLY A 38 7.50 -2.81 6.88
C GLY A 38 6.49 -2.23 5.87
N PHE A 39 5.39 -2.96 5.64
CA PHE A 39 4.29 -2.46 4.82
C PHE A 39 3.63 -1.24 5.48
N GLU A 40 3.31 -1.31 6.78
CA GLU A 40 2.69 -0.19 7.49
C GLU A 40 3.60 1.04 7.60
N SER A 41 4.92 0.84 7.76
CA SER A 41 5.88 1.95 7.76
C SER A 41 5.95 2.66 6.39
N MET A 42 6.03 1.89 5.28
CA MET A 42 6.05 2.46 3.93
C MET A 42 4.70 3.12 3.55
N PHE A 43 3.59 2.47 3.86
CA PHE A 43 2.25 3.00 3.56
C PHE A 43 1.92 4.22 4.44
N GLY A 44 2.36 4.20 5.70
CA GLY A 44 2.24 5.31 6.64
C GLY A 44 3.01 6.54 6.19
N GLU A 45 4.26 6.39 5.75
CA GLU A 45 5.04 7.49 5.15
C GLU A 45 4.39 8.02 3.86
N MET A 46 3.84 7.14 3.03
CA MET A 46 3.14 7.53 1.80
C MET A 46 1.90 8.38 2.10
N LYS A 47 1.13 8.03 3.14
CA LYS A 47 -0.01 8.81 3.63
C LYS A 47 0.41 10.14 4.27
N GLN A 48 1.51 10.16 5.03
CA GLN A 48 2.03 11.39 5.64
C GLN A 48 2.49 12.41 4.60
N LYS A 49 3.09 11.98 3.48
CA LYS A 49 3.45 12.90 2.38
C LYS A 49 2.23 13.55 1.73
N ILE A 50 1.12 12.82 1.60
CA ILE A 50 -0.13 13.34 1.02
C ILE A 50 -0.80 14.34 1.97
N THR A 51 -0.84 14.07 3.28
CA THR A 51 -1.40 15.00 4.28
C THR A 51 -0.52 16.23 4.52
N GLY A 52 0.80 16.13 4.37
CA GLY A 52 1.73 17.27 4.53
C GLY A 52 1.64 18.31 3.42
N MET A 53 1.10 17.95 2.25
CA MET A 53 1.00 18.85 1.09
C MET A 53 -0.27 19.72 1.08
N PHE A 54 -1.28 19.41 1.90
CA PHE A 54 -2.54 20.17 1.99
C PHE A 54 -2.54 21.28 3.06
N LYS A 55 -1.36 21.65 3.60
CA LYS A 55 -1.23 22.66 4.66
C LYS A 55 -0.45 23.92 4.25
N ARG A 56 -0.39 24.24 2.95
CA ARG A 56 0.06 25.55 2.45
C ARG A 56 -1.01 26.22 1.63
#